data_AF-A0A930LA26-F1
#
_entry.id   AF-A0A930LA26-F1
#
_cell.length_a   1.000
_cell.length_b   1.000
_cell.length_c   1.000
_cell.angle_alpha   90.00
_cell.angle_beta   90.00
_cell.angle_gamma   90.00
#
_symmetry.space_group_name_H-M   'P 1'
#
loop_
_entity.id
_entity.type
_entity.pdbx_description
1 polymer ?
#
loop_
_entity_poly.entity_id
_entity_poly.type
_entity_poly.pdbx_seq_one_letter_code
_entity_poly.pdbx_strand_id
1 'polypeptide(L)'
;MHMTRKFFLTRAGALGAVAALALTACGSQTAQNAQTSPSASTSASATPAPITEGKGAASRVAITYDGGVLVYDAKDMKLLADIPKEGFLRLSDAGDNRHLVVADGNSYTFLDTGVWSVAHGDHSHYYTTSPSLSSLSLVADHTGHVIKD
;
A
#
# COMPACT_ATOMS: atom_id res chain seq x y z
N MET A 1 70.56 -17.20 -42.85
CA MET A 1 70.28 -18.26 -43.84
C MET A 1 69.52 -19.37 -43.12
N HIS A 2 68.42 -19.87 -43.70
CA HIS A 2 67.46 -20.89 -43.18
C HIS A 2 66.58 -20.39 -42.00
N MET A 3 65.32 -19.95 -42.18
CA MET A 3 64.12 -20.67 -42.71
C MET A 3 63.85 -21.91 -41.83
N THR A 4 62.68 -22.17 -41.22
CA THR A 4 61.32 -22.11 -41.76
C THR A 4 60.29 -22.43 -40.65
N ARG A 5 59.09 -21.88 -40.82
CA ARG A 5 57.74 -22.16 -40.27
C ARG A 5 57.46 -23.56 -39.67
N LYS A 6 56.45 -23.64 -38.78
CA LYS A 6 55.10 -24.21 -39.10
C LYS A 6 54.10 -24.05 -37.95
N PHE A 7 52.92 -23.51 -38.29
CA PHE A 7 51.67 -23.52 -37.52
C PHE A 7 51.14 -24.95 -37.37
N PHE A 8 50.56 -25.30 -36.22
CA PHE A 8 49.53 -26.34 -36.13
C PHE A 8 48.47 -25.99 -35.08
N LEU A 9 47.26 -26.41 -35.44
CA LEU A 9 45.94 -26.05 -34.94
C LEU A 9 45.61 -26.62 -33.55
N THR A 10 44.81 -25.84 -32.83
CA THR A 10 43.58 -26.20 -32.12
C THR A 10 43.46 -27.61 -31.52
N ARG A 11 43.42 -27.67 -30.18
CA ARG A 11 42.77 -28.76 -29.44
C ARG A 11 41.71 -28.18 -28.51
N ALA A 12 40.45 -28.41 -28.87
CA ALA A 12 39.34 -28.43 -27.93
C ALA A 12 39.25 -29.84 -27.33
N GLY A 13 39.11 -29.92 -26.01
CA GLY A 13 38.94 -31.15 -25.22
C GLY A 13 39.01 -30.75 -23.75
N ALA A 14 37.88 -30.45 -23.10
CA ALA A 14 36.91 -31.38 -22.51
C ALA A 14 37.31 -31.83 -21.09
N LEU A 15 36.31 -31.70 -20.20
CA LEU A 15 36.17 -32.32 -18.88
C LEU A 15 37.09 -31.84 -17.74
N GLY A 16 36.44 -31.23 -16.74
CA GLY A 16 36.98 -31.05 -15.40
C GLY A 16 35.85 -30.72 -14.42
N ALA A 17 35.18 -31.77 -13.93
CA ALA A 17 34.36 -31.68 -12.72
C ALA A 17 35.26 -31.43 -11.50
N VAL A 18 34.72 -30.78 -10.47
CA VAL A 18 34.78 -31.19 -9.05
C VAL A 18 34.33 -30.01 -8.17
N ALA A 19 33.36 -30.32 -7.32
CA ALA A 19 32.80 -29.47 -6.28
C ALA A 19 33.80 -29.22 -5.13
N ALA A 20 33.74 -28.04 -4.51
CA ALA A 20 33.93 -27.89 -3.07
C ALA A 20 33.43 -26.51 -2.62
N LEU A 21 32.44 -26.52 -1.73
CA LEU A 21 32.11 -25.39 -0.88
C LEU A 21 33.28 -25.13 0.08
N ALA A 22 33.72 -23.88 0.18
CA ALA A 22 34.40 -23.38 1.36
C ALA A 22 33.99 -21.92 1.58
N LEU A 23 32.96 -21.72 2.44
CA LEU A 23 32.70 -20.44 3.08
C LEU A 23 33.78 -20.22 4.13
N THR A 24 34.81 -19.42 3.82
CA THR A 24 35.70 -18.85 4.82
C THR A 24 35.16 -17.49 5.24
N ALA A 25 34.35 -17.51 6.31
CA ALA A 25 34.07 -16.38 7.14
C ALA A 25 35.30 -16.01 7.97
N CYS A 26 35.76 -14.76 7.86
CA CYS A 26 36.51 -13.95 8.83
C CYS A 26 36.86 -12.65 8.10
N GLY A 27 36.62 -11.43 8.60
CA GLY A 27 36.45 -10.99 9.96
C GLY A 27 37.33 -9.76 10.14
N SER A 28 36.75 -8.56 10.06
CA SER A 28 37.39 -7.32 10.54
C SER A 28 36.31 -6.26 10.74
N GLN A 29 35.96 -6.09 12.03
CA GLN A 29 35.10 -5.05 12.56
C GLN A 29 35.83 -3.71 12.51
N THR A 30 35.28 -2.78 11.74
CA THR A 30 35.48 -1.34 11.98
C THR A 30 34.13 -0.80 12.41
N ALA A 31 34.02 -0.50 13.71
CA ALA A 31 32.84 0.11 14.30
C ALA A 31 32.66 1.51 13.72
N GLN A 32 31.78 1.63 12.73
CA GLN A 32 31.14 2.90 12.37
C GLN A 32 29.76 2.87 12.99
N ASN A 33 29.69 3.40 14.21
CA ASN A 33 28.44 3.68 14.90
C ASN A 33 27.77 4.88 14.21
N ALA A 34 27.24 4.66 13.01
CA ALA A 34 26.30 5.57 12.37
C ALA A 34 24.96 5.36 13.07
N GLN A 35 24.77 6.07 14.19
CA GLN A 35 23.51 6.22 14.87
C GLN A 35 22.51 6.82 13.89
N THR A 36 21.73 5.97 13.22
CA THR A 36 20.50 6.37 12.56
C THR A 36 19.56 6.83 13.66
N SER A 37 19.51 8.15 13.87
CA SER A 37 18.45 8.78 14.66
C SER A 37 17.11 8.23 14.15
N PRO A 38 16.21 7.76 15.02
CA PRO A 38 14.83 7.56 14.62
C PRO A 38 14.35 8.90 14.07
N SER A 39 13.99 8.96 12.78
CA SER A 39 13.16 10.06 12.31
C SER A 39 11.92 10.02 13.18
N ALA A 40 11.82 10.96 14.12
CA ALA A 40 10.59 11.23 14.81
C ALA A 40 9.61 11.65 13.73
N SER A 41 8.76 10.71 13.30
CA SER A 41 7.56 11.01 12.57
C SER A 41 6.76 11.90 13.51
N THR A 42 6.84 13.22 13.31
CA THR A 42 5.95 14.15 13.96
C THR A 42 4.57 13.74 13.51
N SER A 43 3.82 13.04 14.37
CA SER A 43 2.39 12.83 14.18
C SER A 43 1.77 14.21 14.15
N ALA A 44 1.65 14.79 12.96
CA ALA A 44 0.91 16.00 12.76
C ALA A 44 -0.50 15.68 13.25
N SER A 45 -0.91 16.35 14.32
CA SER A 45 -2.30 16.33 14.75
C SER A 45 -3.10 16.93 13.60
N ALA A 46 -3.66 16.06 12.77
CA ALA A 46 -4.44 16.49 11.62
C ALA A 46 -5.67 17.20 12.17
N THR A 47 -5.79 18.50 11.90
CA THR A 47 -7.04 19.21 12.13
C THR A 47 -8.15 18.44 11.41
N PRO A 48 -9.22 18.04 12.10
CA PRO A 48 -10.31 17.31 11.47
C PRO A 48 -10.83 18.10 10.27
N ALA A 49 -11.02 17.42 9.15
CA ALA A 49 -11.64 18.02 7.98
C ALA A 49 -13.02 18.59 8.37
N PRO A 50 -13.42 19.74 7.83
CA PRO A 50 -14.70 20.34 8.17
C PRO A 50 -15.85 19.38 7.82
N ILE A 51 -16.87 19.37 8.67
CA ILE A 51 -18.11 18.64 8.46
C ILE A 51 -19.16 19.63 7.96
N THR A 52 -19.84 19.29 6.89
CA THR A 52 -20.91 20.11 6.29
C THR A 52 -22.22 19.33 6.28
N GLU A 53 -23.29 19.94 6.80
CA GLU A 53 -24.64 19.42 6.68
C GLU A 53 -25.24 19.76 5.31
N GLY A 54 -25.80 18.76 4.64
CA GLY A 54 -26.41 18.86 3.33
C GLY A 54 -27.93 18.69 3.36
N LYS A 55 -28.59 19.08 2.27
CA LYS A 55 -30.07 18.98 2.12
C LYS A 55 -30.57 17.58 1.78
N GLY A 56 -29.70 16.61 1.57
CA GLY A 56 -30.04 15.27 1.12
C GLY A 56 -28.84 14.33 1.14
N ALA A 57 -29.10 13.04 0.95
CA ALA A 57 -28.05 12.03 0.93
C ALA A 57 -27.06 12.27 -0.22
N ALA A 58 -25.78 12.19 0.11
CA ALA A 58 -24.70 12.11 -0.86
C ALA A 58 -24.26 10.66 -1.02
N SER A 59 -23.74 10.31 -2.20
CA SER A 59 -23.17 9.00 -2.47
C SER A 59 -21.80 9.18 -3.11
N ARG A 60 -20.88 8.26 -2.82
CA ARG A 60 -19.50 8.30 -3.34
C ARG A 60 -19.10 6.95 -3.91
N VAL A 61 -18.24 6.99 -4.92
CA VAL A 61 -17.66 5.79 -5.54
C VAL A 61 -16.17 5.78 -5.24
N ALA A 62 -15.69 4.68 -4.66
CA ALA A 62 -14.27 4.45 -4.44
C ALA A 62 -13.74 3.46 -5.47
N ILE A 63 -12.61 3.79 -6.10
CA ILE A 63 -11.97 2.98 -7.16
C ILE A 63 -10.51 2.80 -6.78
N THR A 64 -10.06 1.54 -6.73
CA THR A 64 -8.64 1.23 -6.52
C THR A 64 -7.88 1.31 -7.83
N TYR A 65 -6.63 1.73 -7.75
CA TYR A 65 -5.68 1.72 -8.86
C TYR A 65 -4.28 1.41 -8.32
N ASP A 66 -3.32 1.17 -9.21
CA ASP A 66 -1.93 0.98 -8.81
C ASP A 66 -1.37 2.27 -8.21
N GLY A 67 -1.24 2.31 -6.89
CA GLY A 67 -0.81 3.47 -6.10
C GLY A 67 -1.85 4.01 -5.12
N GLY A 68 -3.11 3.58 -5.14
CA GLY A 68 -4.07 4.06 -4.14
C GLY A 68 -5.56 3.87 -4.44
N VAL A 69 -6.36 4.78 -3.87
CA VAL A 69 -7.81 4.84 -4.00
C VAL A 69 -8.26 6.22 -4.43
N LEU A 70 -9.01 6.30 -5.52
CA LEU A 70 -9.71 7.50 -5.96
C LEU A 70 -11.12 7.47 -5.39
N VAL A 71 -11.58 8.59 -4.84
CA VAL A 71 -12.96 8.76 -4.36
C VAL A 71 -13.64 9.84 -5.19
N TYR A 72 -14.75 9.48 -5.81
CA TYR A 72 -15.56 10.34 -6.65
C TYR A 72 -16.92 10.63 -6.01
N ASP A 73 -17.48 11.80 -6.30
CA ASP A 73 -18.90 12.05 -6.10
C ASP A 73 -19.68 11.20 -7.11
N ALA A 74 -20.66 10.42 -6.63
CA ALA A 74 -21.39 9.48 -7.48
C ALA A 74 -22.37 10.17 -8.44
N LYS A 75 -22.77 11.41 -8.17
CA LYS A 75 -23.78 12.13 -8.94
C LYS A 75 -23.18 12.72 -10.21
N ASP A 76 -22.02 13.35 -10.11
CA ASP A 76 -21.38 14.09 -11.21
C ASP A 76 -20.00 13.55 -11.60
N MET A 77 -19.53 12.48 -10.93
CA MET A 77 -18.22 11.87 -11.14
C MET A 77 -17.05 12.85 -10.93
N LYS A 78 -17.23 13.88 -10.09
CA LYS A 78 -16.14 14.76 -9.67
C LYS A 78 -15.18 14.04 -8.72
N LEU A 79 -13.89 14.14 -8.99
CA LEU A 79 -12.86 13.63 -8.07
C LEU A 79 -12.87 14.43 -6.76
N LEU A 80 -13.00 13.73 -5.64
CA LEU A 80 -13.05 14.30 -4.30
C LEU A 80 -11.75 14.06 -3.53
N ALA A 81 -11.14 12.89 -3.69
CA ALA A 81 -9.86 12.57 -3.09
C ALA A 81 -9.08 11.58 -3.94
N ASP A 82 -7.77 11.77 -3.95
CA ASP A 82 -6.78 10.77 -4.34
C ASP A 82 -6.01 10.39 -3.07
N ILE A 83 -6.12 9.14 -2.65
CA ILE A 83 -5.56 8.64 -1.39
C ILE A 83 -4.48 7.61 -1.72
N PRO A 84 -3.19 7.99 -1.62
CA PRO A 84 -2.09 7.07 -1.88
C PRO A 84 -2.08 5.93 -0.87
N LYS A 85 -1.98 4.70 -1.37
CA LYS A 85 -1.73 3.52 -0.57
C LYS A 85 -1.16 2.42 -1.47
N GLU A 86 -0.02 1.90 -1.06
CA GLU A 86 0.68 0.85 -1.79
C GLU A 86 -0.04 -0.49 -1.69
N GLY A 87 0.18 -1.34 -2.69
CA GLY A 87 -0.27 -2.73 -2.71
C GLY A 87 -1.51 -2.98 -3.56
N PHE A 88 -1.90 -4.26 -3.66
CA PHE A 88 -3.08 -4.67 -4.41
C PHE A 88 -4.34 -4.52 -3.56
N LEU A 89 -4.93 -3.33 -3.62
CA LEU A 89 -6.02 -2.95 -2.73
C LEU A 89 -7.35 -3.62 -3.11
N ARG A 90 -8.00 -4.21 -2.11
CA ARG A 90 -9.38 -4.71 -2.21
C ARG A 90 -10.26 -3.94 -1.24
N LEU A 91 -11.40 -3.45 -1.75
CA LEU A 91 -12.40 -2.73 -0.96
C LEU A 91 -13.52 -3.69 -0.56
N SER A 92 -14.04 -3.52 0.65
CA SER A 92 -15.24 -4.21 1.13
C SER A 92 -16.08 -3.25 1.96
N ASP A 93 -17.40 -3.39 1.90
CA ASP A 93 -18.31 -2.58 2.72
C ASP A 93 -18.11 -2.91 4.21
N ALA A 94 -17.96 -1.88 5.05
CA ALA A 94 -17.88 -2.04 6.51
C ALA A 94 -19.25 -2.24 7.16
N GLY A 95 -20.35 -2.04 6.43
CA GLY A 95 -21.72 -2.27 6.88
C GLY A 95 -22.38 -1.09 7.61
N ASP A 96 -21.70 0.05 7.72
CA ASP A 96 -22.19 1.25 8.38
C ASP A 96 -22.60 2.38 7.41
N ASN A 97 -22.61 2.09 6.11
CA ASN A 97 -22.87 3.05 5.03
C ASN A 97 -21.94 4.28 5.00
N ARG A 98 -20.78 4.21 5.67
CA ARG A 98 -19.79 5.29 5.68
C ARG A 98 -18.40 4.81 5.33
N HIS A 99 -18.00 3.64 5.82
CA HIS A 99 -16.63 3.17 5.67
C HIS A 99 -16.51 2.02 4.69
N LEU A 100 -15.37 1.96 4.02
CA LEU A 100 -14.90 0.79 3.29
C LEU A 100 -13.68 0.21 4.01
N VAL A 101 -13.65 -1.09 4.17
CA VAL A 101 -12.45 -1.81 4.59
C VAL A 101 -11.52 -1.92 3.38
N VAL A 102 -10.26 -1.51 3.56
CA VAL A 102 -9.20 -1.53 2.55
C VAL A 102 -8.18 -2.59 2.94
N ALA A 103 -8.18 -3.72 2.24
CA ALA A 103 -7.22 -4.79 2.42
C ALA A 103 -6.04 -4.61 1.45
N ASP A 104 -4.81 -4.68 1.95
CA ASP A 104 -3.57 -4.63 1.12
C ASP A 104 -2.84 -5.98 1.02
N GLY A 105 -3.38 -7.01 1.65
CA GLY A 105 -2.82 -8.37 1.67
C GLY A 105 -2.25 -8.77 3.02
N ASN A 106 -1.73 -7.82 3.79
CA ASN A 106 -1.15 -8.04 5.12
C ASN A 106 -1.81 -7.20 6.23
N SER A 107 -2.71 -6.31 5.86
CA SER A 107 -3.48 -5.50 6.81
C SER A 107 -4.83 -5.07 6.25
N TYR A 108 -5.67 -4.59 7.17
CA TYR A 108 -6.94 -3.93 6.91
C TYR A 108 -6.91 -2.54 7.51
N THR A 109 -7.14 -1.54 6.65
CA THR A 109 -7.37 -0.15 7.06
C THR A 109 -8.79 0.25 6.73
N PHE A 110 -9.26 1.37 7.26
CA PHE A 110 -10.62 1.85 7.01
C PHE A 110 -10.58 3.16 6.23
N LEU A 111 -11.21 3.17 5.07
CA LEU A 111 -11.48 4.37 4.31
C LEU A 111 -12.81 4.95 4.79
N ASP A 112 -12.78 6.12 5.43
CA ASP A 112 -13.97 6.94 5.61
C ASP A 112 -14.31 7.58 4.26
N THR A 113 -15.42 7.17 3.67
CA THR A 113 -15.86 7.75 2.39
C THR A 113 -16.28 9.20 2.58
N GLY A 114 -16.52 9.67 3.82
CA GLY A 114 -16.82 11.05 4.16
C GLY A 114 -18.26 11.46 3.90
N VAL A 115 -19.19 10.50 3.86
CA VAL A 115 -20.64 10.75 3.81
C VAL A 115 -21.35 9.86 4.83
N TRP A 116 -22.32 10.42 5.55
CA TRP A 116 -23.19 9.65 6.42
C TRP A 116 -24.51 10.36 6.66
N SER A 117 -25.50 9.61 7.15
CA SER A 117 -26.79 10.15 7.54
C SER A 117 -27.06 9.81 9.00
N VAL A 118 -27.74 10.70 9.71
CA VAL A 118 -28.22 10.45 11.08
C VAL A 118 -29.72 10.61 11.09
N ALA A 119 -30.44 9.51 11.32
CA ALA A 119 -31.89 9.52 11.39
C ALA A 119 -32.38 10.04 12.75
N HIS A 120 -33.39 10.91 12.73
CA HIS A 120 -34.08 11.42 13.91
C HIS A 120 -35.59 11.35 13.70
N GLY A 121 -36.17 10.17 13.93
CA GLY A 121 -37.61 9.95 13.82
C GLY A 121 -38.07 10.03 12.36
N ASP A 122 -38.71 11.14 11.99
CA ASP A 122 -39.37 11.35 10.70
C ASP A 122 -38.44 11.92 9.60
N HIS A 123 -37.22 12.31 9.95
CA HIS A 123 -36.24 12.84 9.01
C HIS A 123 -34.83 12.32 9.28
N SER A 124 -33.89 12.70 8.42
CA SER A 124 -32.46 12.43 8.58
C SER A 124 -31.66 13.70 8.32
N HIS A 125 -30.61 13.91 9.09
CA HIS A 125 -29.56 14.86 8.78
C HIS A 125 -28.50 14.19 7.92
N TYR A 126 -28.00 14.89 6.92
CA TYR A 126 -27.03 14.37 5.96
C TYR A 126 -25.74 15.13 6.11
N TYR A 127 -24.63 14.42 6.26
CA TYR A 127 -23.34 15.03 6.53
C TYR A 127 -22.31 14.59 5.50
N THR A 128 -21.41 15.52 5.21
CA THR A 128 -20.27 15.31 4.33
C THR A 128 -19.00 15.84 4.96
N THR A 129 -17.89 15.17 4.72
CA THR A 129 -16.52 15.63 5.01
C THR A 129 -15.57 15.15 3.92
N SER A 130 -14.28 15.47 4.01
CA SER A 130 -13.28 14.97 3.06
C SER A 130 -13.06 13.47 3.26
N PRO A 131 -13.01 12.64 2.20
CA PRO A 131 -12.63 11.24 2.34
C PRO A 131 -11.25 11.13 2.98
N SER A 132 -11.04 10.13 3.83
CA SER A 132 -9.75 9.94 4.48
C SER A 132 -9.50 8.48 4.86
N LEU A 133 -8.23 8.08 4.87
CA LEU A 133 -7.83 6.77 5.39
C LEU A 133 -7.56 6.89 6.89
N SER A 134 -8.14 5.98 7.67
CA SER A 134 -7.92 5.89 9.10
C SER A 134 -6.47 5.49 9.42
N SER A 135 -5.97 5.98 10.55
CA SER A 135 -4.70 5.50 11.13
C SER A 135 -4.85 4.16 11.85
N LEU A 136 -6.08 3.70 12.08
CA LEU A 136 -6.34 2.35 12.60
C LEU A 136 -6.04 1.32 11.50
N SER A 137 -5.14 0.40 11.82
CA SER A 137 -4.78 -0.73 10.96
C SER A 137 -4.84 -2.03 11.75
N LEU A 138 -5.48 -3.04 11.16
CA LEU A 138 -5.56 -4.38 11.69
C LEU A 138 -4.59 -5.26 10.89
N VAL A 139 -3.58 -5.82 11.56
CA VAL A 139 -2.62 -6.72 10.90
C VAL A 139 -3.29 -8.07 10.63
N ALA A 140 -2.96 -8.66 9.48
CA ALA A 140 -3.40 -9.99 9.13
C ALA A 140 -2.30 -10.75 8.38
N ASP A 141 -2.06 -11.99 8.78
CA ASP A 141 -1.02 -12.80 8.15
C ASP A 141 -1.39 -13.24 6.72
N HIS A 142 -2.68 -13.21 6.39
CA HIS A 142 -3.23 -13.62 5.10
C HIS A 142 -4.48 -12.80 4.74
N THR A 143 -4.86 -12.84 3.45
CA THR A 143 -6.13 -12.28 2.99
C THR A 143 -7.31 -13.07 3.56
N GLY A 144 -8.29 -12.35 4.10
CA GLY A 144 -9.53 -12.84 4.68
C GLY A 144 -10.75 -12.15 4.07
N HIS A 145 -11.93 -12.51 4.53
CA HIS A 145 -13.20 -11.97 4.05
C HIS A 145 -13.82 -11.03 5.07
N VAL A 146 -14.28 -9.87 4.61
CA VAL A 146 -15.03 -8.92 5.44
C VAL A 146 -16.51 -9.33 5.39
N ILE A 147 -17.05 -9.68 6.54
CA ILE A 147 -18.46 -10.03 6.71
C ILE A 147 -19.15 -8.87 7.42
N LYS A 148 -20.31 -8.47 6.90
CA LYS A 148 -21.22 -7.54 7.55
C LYS A 148 -22.55 -8.24 7.80
N ASP A 149 -23.23 -7.86 8.88
CA ASP A 149 -24.55 -8.37 9.24
C ASP A 149 -25.67 -7.81 8.34
#